data_AF-A0A9E2R4H1-F1
#
_entry.id   AF-A0A9E2R4H1-F1
#
_cell.length_a   1.000
_cell.length_b   1.000
_cell.length_c   1.000
_cell.angle_alpha   90.00
_cell.angle_beta   90.00
_cell.angle_gamma   90.00
#
_symmetry.space_group_name_H-M   'P 1'
#
loop_
_entity.id
_entity.type
_entity.pdbx_description
1 polymer ?
#
loop_
_entity_poly.entity_id
_entity_poly.type
_entity_poly.pdbx_seq_one_letter_code
_entity_poly.pdbx_strand_id
1 'polypeptide(L)'
;VAVSQGSLKPRQLERWRELQSACRFIGYGLIQTRPNGLEKVHPKTRLQEPAVWKESVAIIAAVLSEQQPRVIFFPHEHDWNTTHIGTHFLVMDALKSLGTGFTCFLVETEYWGAMADPNLMVESSAADVTDLVTATSFHVGEVRRNPFHILQPAWMQDNVRRGSELVGGQGEAAPDFGFATLYRLRRWAGGAPQKIFERGRQLSCQENPATLFA
;
A
#
# COMPACT_ATOMS: atom_id res chain seq x y z
N VAL A 1 5.62 -0.36 -8.08
CA VAL A 1 5.19 -1.35 -9.11
C VAL A 1 3.73 -1.09 -9.43
N ALA A 2 3.38 -0.86 -10.70
CA ALA A 2 1.99 -0.72 -11.12
C ALA A 2 1.41 -2.11 -11.45
N VAL A 3 0.61 -2.66 -10.53
CA VAL A 3 0.05 -4.02 -10.68
C VAL A 3 -0.94 -4.08 -11.83
N SER A 4 -1.87 -3.12 -11.92
CA SER A 4 -2.83 -2.95 -13.02
C SER A 4 -2.84 -1.49 -13.51
N GLN A 5 -3.45 -1.23 -14.66
CA GLN A 5 -3.75 0.13 -15.15
C GLN A 5 -5.26 0.43 -15.15
N GLY A 6 -6.00 -0.31 -14.33
CA GLY A 6 -7.45 -0.27 -14.21
C GLY A 6 -8.21 -0.90 -15.39
N SER A 7 -9.50 -1.12 -15.18
CA SER A 7 -10.36 -1.95 -16.05
C SER A 7 -10.85 -1.26 -17.32
N LEU A 8 -10.88 0.08 -17.36
CA LEU A 8 -11.34 0.84 -18.51
C LEU A 8 -10.24 0.92 -19.56
N LYS A 9 -10.23 -0.03 -20.51
CA LYS A 9 -9.19 -0.19 -21.54
C LYS A 9 -8.81 1.10 -22.28
N PRO A 10 -9.75 1.93 -22.78
CA PRO A 10 -9.41 3.17 -23.47
C PRO A 10 -8.61 4.17 -22.62
N ARG A 11 -8.67 4.06 -21.28
CA ARG A 11 -8.00 4.94 -20.33
C ARG A 11 -6.64 4.42 -19.86
N GLN A 12 -6.26 3.18 -20.13
CA GLN A 12 -5.07 2.54 -19.55
C GLN A 12 -3.77 3.27 -19.91
N LEU A 13 -3.63 3.71 -21.17
CA LEU A 13 -2.44 4.46 -21.60
C LEU A 13 -2.35 5.83 -20.94
N GLU A 14 -3.48 6.53 -20.81
CA GLU A 14 -3.51 7.84 -20.16
C GLU A 14 -3.22 7.71 -18.67
N ARG A 15 -3.84 6.76 -17.97
CA ARG A 15 -3.55 6.44 -16.56
C ARG A 15 -2.08 6.11 -16.31
N TRP A 16 -1.44 5.44 -17.26
CA TRP A 16 -0.01 5.17 -17.17
C TRP A 16 0.83 6.44 -17.23
N ARG A 17 0.53 7.37 -18.13
CA ARG A 17 1.22 8.67 -18.22
C ARG A 17 0.98 9.54 -16.98
N GLU A 18 -0.24 9.53 -16.47
CA GLU A 18 -0.61 10.18 -15.20
C GLU A 18 0.22 9.60 -14.04
N LEU A 19 0.28 8.28 -13.89
CA LEU A 19 1.10 7.61 -12.87
C LEU A 19 2.59 7.89 -13.02
N GLN A 20 3.12 7.88 -14.25
CA GLN A 20 4.51 8.26 -14.52
C GLN A 20 4.81 9.70 -14.07
N SER A 21 3.87 10.61 -14.23
CA SER A 21 4.03 12.01 -13.81
C SER A 21 4.01 12.12 -12.29
N ALA A 22 3.07 11.44 -11.63
CA ALA A 22 3.00 11.37 -10.17
C ALA A 22 4.29 10.78 -9.56
N CYS A 23 4.74 9.62 -10.07
CA CYS A 23 5.97 8.98 -9.59
C CYS A 23 7.20 9.86 -9.80
N ARG A 24 7.32 10.53 -10.95
CA ARG A 24 8.44 11.45 -11.21
C ARG A 24 8.46 12.63 -10.24
N PHE A 25 7.29 13.19 -9.93
CA PHE A 25 7.18 14.31 -8.99
C PHE A 25 7.65 13.93 -7.58
N ILE A 26 7.23 12.79 -7.06
CA ILE A 26 7.64 12.30 -5.72
C ILE A 26 9.00 11.56 -5.70
N GLY A 27 9.68 11.47 -6.84
CA GLY A 27 11.00 10.83 -6.94
C GLY A 27 10.99 9.29 -6.95
N TYR A 28 9.87 8.64 -7.28
CA TYR A 28 9.75 7.19 -7.35
C TYR A 28 10.12 6.62 -8.72
N GLY A 29 10.86 5.51 -8.70
CA GLY A 29 10.97 4.61 -9.85
C GLY A 29 9.64 3.90 -10.13
N LEU A 30 9.42 3.51 -11.40
CA LEU A 30 8.17 2.88 -11.81
C LEU A 30 8.42 1.62 -12.65
N ILE A 31 7.93 0.49 -12.15
CA ILE A 31 7.92 -0.80 -12.85
C ILE A 31 6.50 -1.10 -13.29
N GLN A 32 6.33 -1.40 -14.58
CA GLN A 32 5.11 -1.93 -15.16
C GLN A 32 5.15 -3.46 -15.12
N THR A 33 4.11 -4.12 -14.62
CA THR A 33 4.07 -5.59 -14.57
C THR A 33 4.07 -6.26 -15.95
N ARG A 34 3.35 -5.65 -16.90
CA ARG A 34 3.31 -6.00 -18.32
C ARG A 34 2.65 -4.85 -19.10
N PRO A 35 2.69 -4.83 -20.45
CA PRO A 35 1.93 -3.85 -21.22
C PRO A 35 0.46 -3.84 -20.78
N ASN A 36 -0.05 -2.67 -20.39
CA ASN A 36 -1.41 -2.43 -19.88
C ASN A 36 -1.72 -3.02 -18.48
N GLY A 37 -0.72 -3.54 -17.78
CA GLY A 37 -0.85 -4.11 -16.45
C GLY A 37 -1.54 -5.46 -16.40
N LEU A 38 -1.61 -6.04 -15.20
CA LEU A 38 -2.37 -7.26 -14.95
C LEU A 38 -3.88 -6.97 -15.00
N GLU A 39 -4.63 -7.93 -15.52
CA GLU A 39 -6.10 -7.90 -15.55
C GLU A 39 -6.65 -8.98 -14.61
N LYS A 40 -7.94 -8.90 -14.25
CA LYS A 40 -8.62 -9.86 -13.37
C LYS A 40 -7.94 -10.06 -12.00
N VAL A 41 -7.32 -9.00 -11.47
CA VAL A 41 -6.67 -9.02 -10.15
C VAL A 41 -7.75 -8.85 -9.07
N HIS A 42 -8.50 -9.90 -8.77
CA HIS A 42 -9.50 -9.89 -7.69
C HIS A 42 -9.74 -11.30 -7.13
N PRO A 43 -10.25 -11.44 -5.88
CA PRO A 43 -10.38 -12.73 -5.20
C PRO A 43 -11.17 -13.80 -5.96
N LYS A 44 -12.18 -13.40 -6.75
CA LYS A 44 -12.95 -14.33 -7.58
C LYS A 44 -12.08 -15.08 -8.59
N THR A 45 -11.11 -14.42 -9.23
CA THR A 45 -10.20 -15.07 -10.20
C THR A 45 -9.22 -15.99 -9.49
N ARG A 46 -8.72 -15.60 -8.31
CA ARG A 46 -7.91 -16.47 -7.45
C ARG A 46 -8.58 -17.81 -7.15
N LEU A 47 -9.90 -17.79 -6.90
CA LEU A 47 -10.67 -19.00 -6.56
C LEU A 47 -11.17 -19.78 -7.78
N GLN A 48 -11.66 -19.08 -8.81
CA GLN A 48 -12.40 -19.70 -9.91
C GLN A 48 -11.55 -19.92 -11.18
N GLU A 49 -10.44 -19.19 -11.32
CA GLU A 49 -9.55 -19.25 -12.49
C GLU A 49 -8.07 -19.39 -12.02
N PRO A 50 -7.72 -20.46 -11.27
CA PRO A 50 -6.41 -20.58 -10.63
C PRO A 50 -5.23 -20.60 -11.61
N ALA A 51 -5.43 -21.05 -12.85
CA ALA A 51 -4.41 -20.98 -13.89
C ALA A 51 -4.07 -19.52 -14.27
N VAL A 52 -5.10 -18.69 -14.51
CA VAL A 52 -4.94 -17.25 -14.80
C VAL A 52 -4.31 -16.52 -13.62
N TRP A 53 -4.72 -16.89 -12.40
CA TRP A 53 -4.13 -16.34 -11.18
C TRP A 53 -2.64 -16.67 -11.06
N LYS A 54 -2.26 -17.93 -11.33
CA LYS A 54 -0.88 -18.40 -11.24
C LYS A 54 0.07 -17.63 -12.18
N GLU A 55 -0.38 -17.25 -13.37
CA GLU A 55 0.39 -16.38 -14.27
C GLU A 55 0.68 -15.01 -13.64
N SER A 56 -0.32 -14.40 -13.03
CA SER A 56 -0.17 -13.12 -12.33
C SER A 56 0.78 -13.25 -11.12
N VAL A 57 0.66 -14.35 -10.36
CA VAL A 57 1.55 -14.66 -9.23
C VAL A 57 3.00 -14.79 -9.71
N ALA A 58 3.24 -15.47 -10.83
CA ALA A 58 4.58 -15.64 -11.38
C ALA A 58 5.23 -14.31 -11.77
N ILE A 59 4.45 -13.37 -12.34
CA ILE A 59 4.95 -12.03 -12.68
C ILE A 59 5.36 -11.25 -11.42
N ILE A 60 4.53 -11.25 -10.37
CA ILE A 60 4.88 -10.56 -9.12
C ILE A 60 6.07 -11.24 -8.42
N ALA A 61 6.13 -12.57 -8.41
CA ALA A 61 7.26 -13.31 -7.86
C ALA A 61 8.57 -12.98 -8.60
N ALA A 62 8.53 -12.84 -9.94
CA ALA A 62 9.68 -12.41 -10.72
C ALA A 62 10.15 -11.01 -10.32
N VAL A 63 9.23 -10.05 -10.18
CA VAL A 63 9.57 -8.68 -9.72
C VAL A 63 10.18 -8.70 -8.32
N LEU A 64 9.61 -9.47 -7.39
CA LEU A 64 10.16 -9.58 -6.02
C LEU A 64 11.54 -10.23 -6.01
N SER A 65 11.74 -11.27 -6.82
CA SER A 65 13.02 -11.96 -6.95
C SER A 65 14.11 -11.06 -7.57
N GLU A 66 13.76 -10.27 -8.57
CA GLU A 66 14.68 -9.34 -9.23
C GLU A 66 15.03 -8.14 -8.34
N GLN A 67 14.02 -7.55 -7.69
CA GLN A 67 14.21 -6.31 -6.91
C GLN A 67 14.70 -6.55 -5.47
N GLN A 68 14.55 -7.78 -4.93
CA GLN A 68 14.91 -8.14 -3.55
C GLN A 68 14.54 -7.07 -2.52
N PRO A 69 13.28 -6.58 -2.48
CA PRO A 69 12.92 -5.45 -1.65
C PRO A 69 13.05 -5.77 -0.15
N ARG A 70 13.70 -4.88 0.60
CA ARG A 70 13.70 -4.93 2.07
C ARG A 70 12.29 -4.73 2.65
N VAL A 71 11.48 -3.88 2.01
CA VAL A 71 10.13 -3.49 2.48
C VAL A 71 9.16 -3.49 1.30
N ILE A 72 7.96 -4.02 1.49
CA ILE A 72 6.89 -4.05 0.50
C ILE A 72 5.67 -3.34 1.05
N PHE A 73 5.19 -2.31 0.35
CA PHE A 73 3.93 -1.63 0.64
C PHE A 73 2.82 -2.16 -0.29
N PHE A 74 1.69 -2.58 0.28
CA PHE A 74 0.56 -3.11 -0.49
C PHE A 74 -0.76 -2.99 0.29
N PRO A 75 -1.93 -3.02 -0.38
CA PRO A 75 -3.21 -2.91 0.31
C PRO A 75 -3.48 -4.07 1.28
N HIS A 76 -4.26 -3.81 2.32
CA HIS A 76 -4.74 -4.86 3.23
C HIS A 76 -5.91 -5.68 2.64
N GLU A 77 -6.14 -6.87 3.19
CA GLU A 77 -7.09 -7.87 2.71
C GLU A 77 -8.57 -7.50 2.92
N HIS A 78 -8.84 -6.51 3.77
CA HIS A 78 -10.21 -6.07 4.12
C HIS A 78 -10.55 -4.70 3.50
N ASP A 79 -9.82 -4.27 2.48
CA ASP A 79 -10.13 -3.05 1.73
C ASP A 79 -11.52 -3.17 1.05
N TRP A 80 -12.13 -2.07 0.63
CA TRP A 80 -13.42 -2.07 -0.08
C TRP A 80 -13.25 -2.21 -1.60
N ASN A 81 -12.05 -1.95 -2.12
CA ASN A 81 -11.74 -2.10 -3.53
C ASN A 81 -11.31 -3.54 -3.84
N THR A 82 -12.06 -4.23 -4.70
CA THR A 82 -11.78 -5.63 -5.04
C THR A 82 -10.41 -5.86 -5.70
N THR A 83 -9.86 -4.84 -6.39
CA THR A 83 -8.51 -4.90 -6.97
C THR A 83 -7.43 -4.71 -5.92
N HIS A 84 -7.70 -3.93 -4.86
CA HIS A 84 -6.81 -3.82 -3.70
C HIS A 84 -6.72 -5.16 -2.97
N ILE A 85 -7.87 -5.77 -2.67
CA ILE A 85 -7.94 -7.10 -2.04
C ILE A 85 -7.26 -8.16 -2.93
N GLY A 86 -7.46 -8.10 -4.25
CA GLY A 86 -6.73 -8.94 -5.20
C GLY A 86 -5.22 -8.75 -5.10
N THR A 87 -4.76 -7.49 -5.10
CA THR A 87 -3.33 -7.16 -5.00
C THR A 87 -2.72 -7.68 -3.70
N HIS A 88 -3.44 -7.59 -2.57
CA HIS A 88 -3.03 -8.20 -1.32
C HIS A 88 -2.71 -9.69 -1.52
N PHE A 89 -3.69 -10.47 -1.97
CA PHE A 89 -3.49 -11.91 -2.13
C PHE A 89 -2.44 -12.25 -3.18
N LEU A 90 -2.27 -11.41 -4.19
CA LEU A 90 -1.26 -11.61 -5.23
C LEU A 90 0.16 -11.51 -4.66
N VAL A 91 0.42 -10.49 -3.82
CA VAL A 91 1.71 -10.35 -3.11
C VAL A 91 1.93 -11.54 -2.16
N MET A 92 0.90 -11.92 -1.39
CA MET A 92 0.99 -13.04 -0.45
C MET A 92 1.28 -14.38 -1.13
N ASP A 93 0.62 -14.67 -2.25
CA ASP A 93 0.83 -15.91 -2.99
C ASP A 93 2.19 -15.90 -3.73
N ALA A 94 2.67 -14.73 -4.18
CA ALA A 94 4.01 -14.57 -4.76
C ALA A 94 5.11 -14.78 -3.72
N LEU A 95 4.98 -14.21 -2.52
CA LEU A 95 5.95 -14.44 -1.44
C LEU A 95 6.01 -15.92 -1.04
N LYS A 96 4.88 -16.63 -1.03
CA LYS A 96 4.85 -18.08 -0.78
C LYS A 96 5.57 -18.87 -1.87
N SER A 97 5.46 -18.47 -3.14
CA SER A 97 6.09 -19.20 -4.25
C SER A 97 7.61 -19.05 -4.29
N LEU A 98 8.16 -18.01 -3.65
CA LEU A 98 9.61 -17.78 -3.50
C LEU A 98 10.27 -18.66 -2.42
N GLY A 99 9.49 -19.43 -1.65
CA GLY A 99 9.99 -20.32 -0.62
C GLY A 99 10.36 -19.63 0.69
N THR A 100 10.84 -20.40 1.67
CA THR A 100 11.06 -19.95 3.06
C THR A 100 12.31 -19.10 3.25
N GLY A 101 13.22 -19.06 2.28
CA GLY A 101 14.45 -18.27 2.32
C GLY A 101 14.26 -16.79 2.03
N PHE A 102 13.16 -16.42 1.37
CA PHE A 102 12.86 -15.00 1.08
C PHE A 102 12.34 -14.32 2.34
N THR A 103 12.96 -13.19 2.73
CA THR A 103 12.55 -12.42 3.91
C THR A 103 12.48 -10.93 3.58
N CYS A 104 11.48 -10.24 4.13
CA CYS A 104 11.28 -8.80 3.96
C CYS A 104 10.33 -8.28 5.04
N PHE A 105 10.09 -6.97 5.06
CA PHE A 105 9.02 -6.35 5.82
C PHE A 105 7.79 -6.11 4.95
N LEU A 106 6.62 -6.33 5.53
CA LEU A 106 5.32 -6.12 4.90
C LEU A 106 4.66 -4.92 5.57
N VAL A 107 4.36 -3.89 4.78
CA VAL A 107 3.60 -2.72 5.21
C VAL A 107 2.26 -2.73 4.50
N GLU A 108 1.21 -3.06 5.23
CA GLU A 108 -0.13 -3.05 4.68
C GLU A 108 -0.76 -1.68 4.85
N THR A 109 -1.31 -1.16 3.76
CA THR A 109 -1.85 0.19 3.65
C THR A 109 -3.36 0.19 3.65
N GLU A 110 -3.98 1.20 4.26
CA GLU A 110 -5.40 1.52 4.09
C GLU A 110 -5.63 2.73 3.17
N TYR A 111 -6.76 2.74 2.48
CA TYR A 111 -7.27 3.94 1.81
C TYR A 111 -8.79 3.96 1.72
N TRP A 112 -9.40 2.98 1.01
CA TRP A 112 -10.86 2.91 0.91
C TRP A 112 -11.46 2.24 2.15
N GLY A 113 -10.98 1.05 2.49
CA GLY A 113 -11.35 0.37 3.71
C GLY A 113 -10.45 0.79 4.86
N ALA A 114 -11.04 1.22 5.97
CA ALA A 114 -10.34 1.39 7.23
C ALA A 114 -9.86 0.02 7.75
N MET A 115 -8.59 -0.09 8.12
CA MET A 115 -8.05 -1.25 8.79
C MET A 115 -8.54 -1.29 10.25
N ALA A 116 -8.98 -2.47 10.69
CA ALA A 116 -9.47 -2.68 12.05
C ALA A 116 -8.34 -2.88 13.07
N ASP A 117 -7.20 -3.41 12.63
CA ASP A 117 -6.05 -3.82 13.44
C ASP A 117 -4.71 -3.21 12.97
N PRO A 118 -4.61 -1.89 12.70
CA PRO A 118 -3.33 -1.26 12.43
C PRO A 118 -2.43 -1.37 13.66
N ASN A 119 -1.11 -1.50 13.44
CA ASN A 119 -0.13 -1.56 14.52
C ASN A 119 0.97 -0.49 14.40
N LEU A 120 0.86 0.39 13.41
CA LEU A 120 1.79 1.47 13.14
C LEU A 120 1.02 2.72 12.72
N MET A 121 1.29 3.85 13.38
CA MET A 121 0.83 5.18 12.98
C MET A 121 2.05 6.03 12.67
N VAL A 122 2.13 6.56 11.45
CA VAL A 122 3.26 7.38 11.00
C VAL A 122 2.78 8.80 10.75
N GLU A 123 3.40 9.75 11.43
CA GLU A 123 3.17 11.18 11.22
C GLU A 123 3.61 11.61 9.82
N SER A 124 2.90 12.58 9.24
CA SER A 124 3.33 13.28 8.03
C SER A 124 3.36 14.78 8.30
N SER A 125 4.42 15.45 7.86
CA SER A 125 4.52 16.89 7.94
C SER A 125 3.56 17.57 6.94
N ALA A 126 3.30 18.86 7.12
CA ALA A 126 2.51 19.62 6.14
C ALA A 126 3.14 19.61 4.73
N ALA A 127 4.47 19.53 4.64
CA ALA A 127 5.17 19.40 3.36
C ALA A 127 4.89 18.04 2.71
N ASP A 128 5.00 16.94 3.47
CA ASP A 128 4.68 15.59 2.97
C ASP A 128 3.23 15.52 2.46
N VAL A 129 2.29 16.09 3.22
CA VAL A 129 0.87 16.13 2.83
C VAL A 129 0.68 16.94 1.55
N THR A 130 1.37 18.07 1.42
CA THR A 130 1.31 18.89 0.19
C THR A 130 1.81 18.09 -1.01
N ASP A 131 2.94 17.40 -0.88
CA ASP A 131 3.49 16.58 -1.95
C ASP A 131 2.55 15.43 -2.31
N LEU A 132 1.92 14.77 -1.33
CA LEU A 132 0.91 13.72 -1.58
C LEU A 132 -0.32 14.27 -2.32
N VAL A 133 -0.84 15.44 -1.93
CA VAL A 133 -1.95 16.09 -2.61
C VAL A 133 -1.57 16.41 -4.06
N THR A 134 -0.40 17.00 -4.29
CA THR A 134 0.09 17.34 -5.63
C THR A 134 0.32 16.09 -6.47
N ALA A 135 1.00 15.06 -5.94
CA ALA A 135 1.21 13.80 -6.63
C ALA A 135 -0.11 13.14 -7.05
N THR A 136 -1.10 13.16 -6.16
CA THR A 136 -2.41 12.60 -6.43
C THR A 136 -3.16 13.37 -7.52
N SER A 137 -2.96 14.70 -7.60
CA SER A 137 -3.59 15.55 -8.61
C SER A 137 -3.20 15.22 -10.06
N PHE A 138 -2.04 14.57 -10.29
CA PHE A 138 -1.64 14.10 -11.62
C PHE A 138 -2.55 12.99 -12.18
N HIS A 139 -3.34 12.31 -11.34
CA HIS A 139 -4.33 11.31 -11.78
C HIS A 139 -5.62 11.98 -12.27
N VAL A 140 -5.50 12.85 -13.27
CA VAL A 140 -6.54 13.78 -13.77
C VAL A 140 -7.89 13.08 -13.98
N GLY A 141 -7.89 11.93 -14.65
CA GLY A 141 -9.12 11.17 -14.89
C GLY A 141 -9.83 10.73 -13.61
N GLU A 142 -9.06 10.28 -12.60
CA GLU A 142 -9.61 9.84 -11.32
C GLU A 142 -10.08 11.01 -10.46
N VAL A 143 -9.25 12.05 -10.34
CA VAL A 143 -9.56 13.19 -9.47
C VAL A 143 -10.68 14.08 -9.98
N ARG A 144 -10.97 14.07 -11.30
CA ARG A 144 -12.18 14.70 -11.86
C ARG A 144 -13.46 13.96 -11.49
N ARG A 145 -13.38 12.63 -11.38
CA ARG A 145 -14.53 11.78 -11.03
C ARG A 145 -14.82 11.82 -9.53
N ASN A 146 -13.77 11.80 -8.72
CA ASN A 146 -13.85 11.91 -7.27
C ASN A 146 -12.61 12.68 -6.79
N PRO A 147 -12.73 13.92 -6.28
CA PRO A 147 -11.58 14.77 -5.95
C PRO A 147 -10.92 14.36 -4.63
N PHE A 148 -10.53 13.10 -4.49
CA PHE A 148 -9.99 12.58 -3.25
C PHE A 148 -8.63 13.17 -2.85
N HIS A 149 -7.88 13.74 -3.80
CA HIS A 149 -6.66 14.51 -3.51
C HIS A 149 -6.91 15.68 -2.52
N ILE A 150 -8.03 16.40 -2.61
CA ILE A 150 -8.34 17.49 -1.64
C ILE A 150 -8.91 16.96 -0.32
N LEU A 151 -9.37 15.71 -0.30
CA LEU A 151 -9.88 15.04 0.91
C LEU A 151 -8.75 14.35 1.70
N GLN A 152 -7.57 14.20 1.10
CA GLN A 152 -6.41 13.56 1.69
C GLN A 152 -6.06 14.10 3.08
N PRO A 153 -6.00 15.43 3.32
CA PRO A 153 -5.64 15.95 4.65
C PRO A 153 -6.67 15.58 5.72
N ALA A 154 -7.96 15.63 5.39
CA ALA A 154 -9.04 15.27 6.32
C ALA A 154 -9.02 13.78 6.67
N TRP A 155 -8.75 12.90 5.69
CA TRP A 155 -8.55 11.48 5.93
C TRP A 155 -7.35 11.21 6.85
N MET A 156 -6.22 11.92 6.64
CA MET A 156 -5.04 11.78 7.51
C MET A 156 -5.27 12.32 8.92
N GLN A 157 -6.11 13.33 9.09
CA GLN A 157 -6.53 13.83 10.41
C GLN A 157 -7.44 12.82 11.14
N ASP A 158 -8.37 12.19 10.43
CA ASP A 158 -9.18 11.11 11.01
C ASP A 158 -8.31 9.92 11.42
N ASN A 159 -7.24 9.64 10.68
CA ASN A 159 -6.25 8.62 11.04
C ASN A 159 -5.49 8.97 12.33
N VAL A 160 -5.19 10.25 12.62
CA VAL A 160 -4.63 10.64 13.93
C VAL A 160 -5.62 10.26 15.05
N ARG A 161 -6.89 10.62 14.87
CA ARG A 161 -7.95 10.30 15.85
C ARG A 161 -8.10 8.79 16.05
N ARG A 162 -8.21 8.01 14.97
CA ARG A 162 -8.35 6.54 15.02
C ARG A 162 -7.10 5.87 15.57
N GLY A 163 -5.92 6.27 15.11
CA GLY A 163 -4.63 5.69 15.49
C GLY A 163 -4.23 5.96 16.93
N SER A 164 -4.69 7.07 17.52
CA SER A 164 -4.48 7.33 18.95
C SER A 164 -5.06 6.20 19.81
N GLU A 165 -6.25 5.71 19.47
CA GLU A 165 -6.89 4.60 20.19
C GLU A 165 -6.38 3.23 19.71
N LEU A 166 -6.35 2.99 18.39
CA LEU A 166 -6.05 1.67 17.81
C LEU A 166 -4.56 1.29 17.93
N VAL A 167 -3.66 2.27 17.84
CA VAL A 167 -2.21 2.06 17.87
C VAL A 167 -1.60 2.55 19.18
N GLY A 168 -2.01 3.73 19.66
CA GLY A 168 -1.51 4.32 20.90
C GLY A 168 -2.00 3.61 22.17
N GLY A 169 -3.17 2.97 22.10
CA GLY A 169 -3.81 2.30 23.23
C GLY A 169 -5.02 3.07 23.74
N GLN A 170 -6.02 2.34 24.21
CA GLN A 170 -7.30 2.93 24.58
C GLN A 170 -7.18 3.85 25.80
N GLY A 171 -7.59 5.12 25.64
CA GLY A 171 -7.55 6.12 26.71
C GLY A 171 -6.14 6.63 27.07
N GLU A 172 -5.12 6.27 26.30
CA GLU A 172 -3.77 6.80 26.44
C GLU A 172 -3.67 8.22 25.87
N ALA A 173 -2.58 8.92 26.19
CA ALA A 173 -2.33 10.26 25.64
C ALA A 173 -2.17 10.20 24.11
N ALA A 174 -2.97 10.98 23.39
CA ALA A 174 -2.82 11.13 21.94
C ALA A 174 -1.52 11.89 21.61
N PRO A 175 -0.82 11.53 20.53
CA PRO A 175 0.34 12.26 20.06
C PRO A 175 -0.09 13.59 19.43
N ASP A 176 0.78 14.59 19.49
CA ASP A 176 0.58 15.90 18.88
C ASP A 176 0.91 15.87 17.37
N PHE A 177 0.19 15.03 16.62
CA PHE A 177 0.34 14.90 15.16
C PHE A 177 -0.74 15.68 14.43
N GLY A 178 -0.34 16.45 13.41
CA GLY A 178 -1.31 17.12 12.53
C GLY A 178 -1.95 16.17 11.51
N PHE A 179 -1.17 15.21 11.00
CA PHE A 179 -1.57 14.27 9.95
C PHE A 179 -0.87 12.94 10.18
N ALA A 180 -1.57 11.83 9.95
CA ALA A 180 -0.95 10.52 10.01
C ALA A 180 -1.54 9.53 8.99
N THR A 181 -0.75 8.49 8.70
CA THR A 181 -1.25 7.29 8.02
C THR A 181 -1.14 6.09 8.95
N LEU A 182 -2.17 5.23 8.92
CA LEU A 182 -2.19 3.97 9.63
C LEU A 182 -1.71 2.84 8.72
N TYR A 183 -0.91 1.96 9.29
CA TYR A 183 -0.36 0.78 8.62
C TYR A 183 -0.41 -0.44 9.54
N ARG A 184 -0.31 -1.63 8.93
CA ARG A 184 0.07 -2.86 9.64
C ARG A 184 1.42 -3.33 9.14
N LEU A 185 2.41 -3.20 9.99
CA LEU A 185 3.78 -3.64 9.77
C LEU A 185 3.97 -5.06 10.32
N ARG A 186 4.47 -5.95 9.47
CA ARG A 186 4.81 -7.35 9.80
C ARG A 186 6.13 -7.73 9.17
N ARG A 187 6.76 -8.80 9.65
CA ARG A 187 7.93 -9.40 9.00
C ARG A 187 7.50 -10.64 8.23
N TRP A 188 7.86 -10.75 6.96
CA TRP A 188 7.76 -12.02 6.22
C TRP A 188 9.01 -12.85 6.50
N ALA A 189 8.84 -13.98 7.18
CA ALA A 189 9.92 -14.93 7.44
C ALA A 189 9.37 -16.34 7.63
N GLY A 190 10.11 -17.36 7.18
CA GLY A 190 9.69 -18.76 7.30
C GLY A 190 8.40 -19.09 6.54
N GLY A 191 8.06 -18.32 5.50
CA GLY A 191 6.86 -18.53 4.68
C GLY A 191 5.55 -17.98 5.27
N ALA A 192 5.61 -17.13 6.31
CA ALA A 192 4.44 -16.51 6.91
C ALA A 192 4.71 -15.07 7.42
N PRO A 193 3.67 -14.23 7.57
CA PRO A 193 3.78 -12.96 8.28
C PRO A 193 3.94 -13.20 9.79
N GLN A 194 4.86 -12.47 10.40
CA GLN A 194 5.16 -12.49 11.81
C GLN A 194 4.92 -11.09 12.40
N LYS A 195 4.32 -11.05 13.60
CA LYS A 195 4.15 -9.82 14.38
C LYS A 195 5.53 -9.28 14.76
N ILE A 196 5.72 -7.96 14.70
CA ILE A 196 7.00 -7.32 15.05
C ILE A 196 6.94 -6.44 16.30
N PHE A 197 5.76 -5.90 16.63
CA PHE A 197 5.58 -5.10 17.82
C PHE A 197 4.64 -5.80 18.78
N GLU A 198 4.94 -5.78 20.08
CA GLU A 198 3.98 -6.29 21.06
C GLU A 198 2.81 -5.34 21.28
N ARG A 199 3.09 -4.03 21.23
CA ARG A 199 2.14 -2.91 21.26
C ARG A 199 2.25 -2.09 19.98
N GLY A 200 1.24 -1.29 19.65
CA GLY A 200 1.33 -0.42 18.47
C GLY A 200 2.51 0.57 18.56
N ARG A 201 2.99 1.03 17.40
CA ARG A 201 4.06 2.04 17.31
C ARG A 201 3.53 3.32 16.70
N GLN A 202 3.79 4.44 17.36
CA GLN A 202 3.62 5.78 16.81
C GLN A 202 5.00 6.29 16.41
N LEU A 203 5.16 6.74 15.17
CA LEU A 203 6.43 7.24 14.63
C LEU A 203 6.25 8.71 14.23
N SER A 204 7.00 9.60 14.87
CA SER A 204 7.01 11.04 14.54
C SER A 204 7.90 11.33 13.33
N CYS A 205 7.64 12.45 12.66
CA CYS A 205 8.50 13.02 11.62
C CYS A 205 9.93 13.35 12.11
N GLN A 206 10.14 13.46 13.43
CA GLN A 206 11.45 13.68 14.04
C GLN A 206 12.28 12.38 14.18
N GLU A 207 11.66 11.22 14.00
CA GLU A 207 12.31 9.93 14.13
C GLU A 207 12.71 9.38 12.76
N ASN A 208 13.84 8.67 12.71
CA ASN A 208 14.26 8.03 11.46
C ASN A 208 13.39 6.78 11.18
N PRO A 209 12.61 6.73 10.08
CA PRO A 209 11.75 5.59 9.76
C PRO A 209 12.53 4.29 9.49
N ALA A 210 13.83 4.36 9.19
CA ALA A 210 14.66 3.17 9.02
C ALA A 210 14.73 2.29 10.29
N THR A 211 14.45 2.88 11.46
CA THR A 211 14.39 2.16 12.75
C THR A 211 13.25 1.13 12.80
N LEU A 212 12.19 1.28 11.99
CA LEU A 212 11.08 0.32 11.91
C LEU A 212 11.50 -1.04 11.33
N PHE A 213 12.61 -1.07 10.59
CA PHE A 213 13.03 -2.23 9.78
C PHE A 213 14.35 -2.82 10.25
N ALA A 214 14.79 -2.47 11.46
CA ALA A 214 16.03 -2.96 12.07
C ALA A 214 15.98 -4.46 12.36
#